data_AF-A0A0E0NLA2-F1
#
_entry.id   AF-A0A0E0NLA2-F1
#
_cell.length_a   1.000
_cell.length_b   1.000
_cell.length_c   1.000
_cell.angle_alpha   90.00
_cell.angle_beta   90.00
_cell.angle_gamma   90.00
#
_symmetry.space_group_name_H-M   'P 1'
#
loop_
_entity.id
_entity.type
_entity.pdbx_description
1 polymer ?
#
loop_
_entity_poly.entity_id
_entity_poly.type
_entity_poly.pdbx_seq_one_letter_code
_entity_poly.pdbx_strand_id
1 'polypeptide(L)'
;MEFGSCEIRGKCRGLCAKSSEDSSPTFARRRGHEETLTLTLLPGITDPDRANHHPQSDPSPDWPGQIAADPTPRNPLPRPRASRTESNMAALPLATAEVCDANAHLIMNGELRALQPVFQVYGRRQVFAGPIVTLKVYEDNVLVREFLEEKGQGRVLVVDGGGSLRCAILGGNPVQQAQNNGWAGIVVNGCIRDVDEINGCDIGVRALNSHPMKANKKGIGEKHVPVTIAGTRICDGEWLYADTDGILISRTELTV
;
A
#
# COMPACT_ATOMS: atom_id res chain seq x y z
N MET A 1 -37.09 42.23 -9.28
CA MET A 1 -36.01 41.35 -9.79
C MET A 1 -36.65 39.99 -10.00
N GLU A 2 -36.87 39.59 -11.25
CA GLU A 2 -37.63 38.38 -11.58
C GLU A 2 -36.69 37.26 -12.02
N PHE A 3 -37.07 36.01 -11.71
CA PHE A 3 -36.31 34.83 -12.11
C PHE A 3 -36.70 34.41 -13.53
N GLY A 4 -35.80 34.61 -14.49
CA GLY A 4 -35.98 34.16 -15.87
C GLY A 4 -35.83 32.64 -16.00
N SER A 5 -36.96 31.93 -16.05
CA SER A 5 -36.99 30.52 -16.46
C SER A 5 -37.12 30.41 -17.98
N CYS A 6 -36.33 29.55 -18.62
CA CYS A 6 -36.34 29.35 -20.07
C CYS A 6 -36.96 27.99 -20.43
N GLU A 7 -38.21 27.98 -20.90
CA GLU A 7 -38.79 26.81 -21.57
C GLU A 7 -38.22 26.66 -22.99
N ILE A 8 -37.68 25.49 -23.31
CA ILE A 8 -37.49 25.06 -24.72
C ILE A 8 -38.31 23.79 -24.96
N ARG A 9 -39.35 23.92 -25.79
CA ARG A 9 -40.32 22.84 -26.08
C ARG A 9 -39.94 22.09 -27.36
N GLY A 10 -39.18 20.99 -27.24
CA GLY A 10 -38.97 20.03 -28.32
C GLY A 10 -40.14 19.05 -28.44
N LYS A 11 -40.78 18.94 -29.62
CA LYS A 11 -42.05 18.20 -29.78
C LYS A 11 -42.03 17.29 -31.02
N CYS A 12 -41.71 16.01 -30.82
CA CYS A 12 -41.81 14.97 -31.86
C CYS A 12 -42.83 13.90 -31.48
N ARG A 13 -43.86 13.74 -32.34
CA ARG A 13 -44.70 12.53 -32.43
C ARG A 13 -43.98 11.54 -33.37
N GLY A 14 -44.13 10.21 -33.29
CA GLY A 14 -44.95 9.39 -32.39
C GLY A 14 -45.78 8.35 -33.17
N LEU A 15 -45.50 7.06 -32.96
CA LEU A 15 -46.20 5.84 -33.43
C LEU A 15 -45.56 4.65 -32.68
N CYS A 16 -46.16 3.75 -31.90
CA CYS A 16 -47.54 3.39 -31.48
C CYS A 16 -48.00 1.98 -31.94
N ALA A 17 -47.62 0.97 -31.15
CA ALA A 17 -48.32 -0.30 -30.89
C ALA A 17 -47.96 -0.67 -29.43
N LYS A 18 -48.87 -0.94 -28.49
CA LYS A 18 -49.79 -2.09 -28.35
C LYS A 18 -49.06 -3.44 -28.37
N SER A 19 -49.17 -4.32 -27.37
CA SER A 19 -49.76 -4.29 -26.00
C SER A 19 -49.20 -5.51 -25.21
N SER A 20 -49.53 -5.87 -23.95
CA SER A 20 -50.59 -5.48 -23.00
C SER A 20 -50.15 -5.68 -21.51
N GLU A 21 -51.05 -5.38 -20.55
CA GLU A 21 -51.57 -6.25 -19.44
C GLU A 21 -50.64 -7.31 -18.78
N ASP A 22 -50.61 -7.52 -17.45
CA ASP A 22 -51.41 -6.96 -16.32
C ASP A 22 -50.73 -7.20 -14.94
N SER A 23 -51.42 -6.81 -13.85
CA SER A 23 -51.31 -7.27 -12.45
C SER A 23 -50.25 -6.63 -11.54
N SER A 24 -50.75 -5.96 -10.50
CA SER A 24 -49.98 -5.43 -9.35
C SER A 24 -50.27 -6.27 -8.06
N PRO A 25 -50.06 -5.84 -6.79
CA PRO A 25 -49.29 -6.68 -5.86
C PRO A 25 -50.10 -7.31 -4.71
N THR A 26 -49.66 -8.49 -4.24
CA THR A 26 -50.27 -9.17 -3.07
C THR A 26 -49.54 -8.83 -1.76
N PHE A 27 -50.27 -8.22 -0.83
CA PHE A 27 -49.79 -7.79 0.49
C PHE A 27 -49.93 -8.93 1.53
N ALA A 28 -48.82 -9.35 2.16
CA ALA A 28 -48.80 -10.46 3.12
C ALA A 28 -48.35 -10.04 4.53
N ARG A 29 -49.28 -10.00 5.49
CA ARG A 29 -48.98 -9.82 6.93
C ARG A 29 -48.59 -11.15 7.59
N ARG A 30 -47.53 -11.14 8.40
CA ARG A 30 -47.39 -11.83 9.71
C ARG A 30 -46.39 -10.98 10.52
N ARG A 31 -46.85 -10.31 11.58
CA ARG A 31 -46.90 -10.79 12.98
C ARG A 31 -45.53 -11.27 13.45
N GLY A 32 -44.94 -10.52 14.38
CA GLY A 32 -43.61 -10.79 14.91
C GLY A 32 -43.59 -11.80 16.06
N HIS A 33 -42.38 -12.01 16.57
CA HIS A 33 -42.09 -12.63 17.86
C HIS A 33 -41.04 -11.76 18.56
N GLU A 34 -41.24 -11.49 19.84
CA GLU A 34 -40.24 -10.85 20.68
C GLU A 34 -39.39 -11.94 21.33
N GLU A 35 -38.07 -11.93 21.10
CA GLU A 35 -37.13 -12.82 21.78
C GLU A 35 -36.30 -12.04 22.80
N THR A 36 -36.92 -11.77 23.95
CA THR A 36 -36.24 -11.28 25.14
C THR A 36 -35.49 -12.44 25.80
N LEU A 37 -34.15 -12.47 25.67
CA LEU A 37 -33.30 -13.38 26.43
C LEU A 37 -32.38 -12.60 27.38
N THR A 38 -32.34 -13.08 28.63
CA THR A 38 -31.95 -12.29 29.79
C THR A 38 -30.44 -12.29 30.03
N LEU A 39 -29.89 -11.11 30.35
CA LEU A 39 -28.51 -10.95 30.80
C LEU A 39 -28.34 -11.51 32.22
N THR A 40 -27.68 -12.67 32.35
CA THR A 40 -27.36 -13.27 33.66
C THR A 40 -25.87 -13.13 33.97
N LEU A 41 -25.51 -12.04 34.65
CA LEU A 41 -24.22 -11.91 35.34
C LEU A 41 -24.32 -12.58 36.72
N LEU A 42 -23.30 -13.34 37.11
CA LEU A 42 -23.10 -13.79 38.49
C LEU A 42 -21.72 -13.33 38.99
N PRO A 43 -21.58 -13.03 40.30
CA PRO A 43 -20.41 -12.34 40.84
C PRO A 43 -19.21 -13.26 41.04
N GLY A 44 -18.02 -12.65 41.17
CA GLY A 44 -16.77 -13.35 41.45
C GLY A 44 -16.60 -13.74 42.93
N ILE A 45 -15.50 -14.46 43.19
CA ILE A 45 -15.05 -14.85 44.53
C ILE A 45 -13.62 -14.34 44.73
N THR A 46 -13.37 -13.73 45.87
CA THR A 46 -12.04 -13.38 46.39
C THR A 46 -11.56 -14.44 47.37
N ASP A 47 -10.29 -14.82 47.32
CA ASP A 47 -9.37 -14.51 48.43
C ASP A 47 -7.89 -14.76 48.07
N PRO A 48 -6.93 -14.13 48.77
CA PRO A 48 -5.49 -14.30 48.56
C PRO A 48 -4.80 -15.12 49.67
N ASP A 49 -3.77 -15.91 49.37
CA ASP A 49 -2.85 -16.38 50.43
C ASP A 49 -1.36 -16.58 50.02
N ARG A 50 -0.63 -15.47 50.15
CA ARG A 50 0.70 -15.30 50.80
C ARG A 50 1.55 -16.54 51.20
N ALA A 51 2.66 -16.78 50.47
CA ALA A 51 3.99 -17.16 51.02
C ALA A 51 5.08 -16.99 49.93
N ASN A 52 5.98 -16.00 49.95
CA ASN A 52 7.24 -15.95 50.71
C ASN A 52 8.05 -17.27 50.77
N HIS A 53 9.19 -17.34 50.05
CA HIS A 53 10.46 -17.93 50.53
C HIS A 53 11.67 -17.49 49.64
N HIS A 54 12.63 -16.81 50.26
CA HIS A 54 14.01 -16.50 49.80
C HIS A 54 14.95 -16.93 50.96
N PRO A 55 16.24 -17.29 50.74
CA PRO A 55 17.31 -16.44 50.20
C PRO A 55 17.87 -17.02 48.87
N GLN A 56 19.15 -17.21 48.50
CA GLN A 56 20.52 -16.94 49.03
C GLN A 56 21.48 -16.88 47.80
N SER A 57 22.60 -16.14 47.68
CA SER A 57 23.82 -15.87 48.50
C SER A 57 24.73 -17.12 48.66
N ASP A 58 26.06 -17.13 48.40
CA ASP A 58 27.00 -16.09 47.92
C ASP A 58 27.92 -16.56 46.73
N PRO A 59 29.28 -16.57 46.76
CA PRO A 59 30.06 -15.66 45.90
C PRO A 59 31.16 -16.27 45.00
N SER A 60 31.78 -15.42 44.17
CA SER A 60 33.13 -15.61 43.57
C SER A 60 34.23 -15.60 44.66
N PRO A 61 35.45 -16.16 44.45
CA PRO A 61 36.41 -15.67 43.43
C PRO A 61 37.30 -16.77 42.77
N ASP A 62 38.19 -16.38 41.84
CA ASP A 62 39.66 -16.52 42.01
C ASP A 62 40.47 -16.11 40.76
N TRP A 63 41.69 -15.57 40.97
CA TRP A 63 42.66 -15.26 39.91
C TRP A 63 44.12 -15.26 40.41
N PRO A 64 44.96 -16.18 39.93
CA PRO A 64 46.42 -16.02 39.79
C PRO A 64 46.81 -15.89 38.30
N GLY A 65 48.00 -15.45 37.92
CA GLY A 65 49.19 -15.09 38.68
C GLY A 65 50.44 -15.26 37.79
N GLN A 66 51.15 -14.17 37.52
CA GLN A 66 52.20 -14.02 36.50
C GLN A 66 53.32 -15.09 36.45
N ILE A 67 53.64 -15.55 35.23
CA ILE A 67 54.99 -15.90 34.70
C ILE A 67 54.86 -16.10 33.17
N ALA A 68 55.86 -15.86 32.29
CA ALA A 68 57.18 -15.22 32.40
C ALA A 68 57.48 -14.47 31.07
N ALA A 69 58.73 -14.43 30.57
CA ALA A 69 59.11 -13.78 29.31
C ALA A 69 60.22 -14.53 28.54
N ASP A 70 60.27 -14.38 27.21
CA ASP A 70 61.45 -14.61 26.36
C ASP A 70 61.32 -13.84 25.00
N PRO A 71 62.38 -13.19 24.45
CA PRO A 71 62.25 -12.31 23.28
C PRO A 71 62.75 -12.92 21.96
N THR A 72 61.90 -12.99 20.94
CA THR A 72 62.31 -13.33 19.56
C THR A 72 61.72 -12.37 18.52
N PRO A 73 62.53 -11.82 17.59
CA PRO A 73 62.05 -10.88 16.57
C PRO A 73 61.34 -11.63 15.44
N ARG A 74 60.02 -11.84 15.57
CA ARG A 74 59.21 -12.41 14.49
C ARG A 74 59.02 -11.37 13.37
N ASN A 75 59.73 -11.62 12.27
CA ASN A 75 59.66 -10.88 11.01
C ASN A 75 58.19 -10.69 10.57
N PRO A 76 57.75 -9.49 10.14
CA PRO A 76 56.36 -9.28 9.75
C PRO A 76 55.97 -10.17 8.57
N LEU A 77 54.90 -10.95 8.74
CA LEU A 77 54.26 -11.64 7.61
C LEU A 77 53.85 -10.60 6.56
N PRO A 78 54.02 -10.88 5.25
CA PRO A 78 53.53 -9.98 4.22
C PRO A 78 52.02 -9.83 4.41
N ARG A 79 51.55 -8.58 4.60
CA ARG A 79 50.11 -8.30 4.68
C ARG A 79 49.48 -8.90 3.42
N PRO A 80 48.43 -9.76 3.53
CA PRO A 80 47.69 -10.13 2.34
C PRO A 80 47.25 -8.81 1.68
N ARG A 81 47.48 -8.69 0.36
CA ARG A 81 46.86 -7.59 -0.39
C ARG A 81 45.38 -7.63 -0.02
N ALA A 82 44.81 -6.49 0.37
CA ALA A 82 43.38 -6.39 0.53
C ALA A 82 42.78 -6.75 -0.83
N SER A 83 42.26 -7.99 -0.93
CA SER A 83 41.30 -8.35 -1.96
C SER A 83 40.26 -7.26 -1.89
N ARG A 84 40.02 -6.54 -3.00
CA ARG A 84 38.86 -5.67 -3.07
C ARG A 84 37.68 -6.57 -2.72
N THR A 85 37.08 -6.34 -1.55
CA THR A 85 35.77 -6.87 -1.26
C THR A 85 34.92 -6.48 -2.46
N GLU A 86 34.19 -7.43 -3.03
CA GLU A 86 33.17 -7.12 -4.02
C GLU A 86 32.05 -6.43 -3.24
N SER A 87 32.26 -5.13 -3.00
CA SER A 87 31.38 -4.27 -2.23
C SER A 87 30.03 -4.32 -2.89
N ASN A 88 29.03 -4.80 -2.14
CA ASN A 88 27.65 -4.96 -2.57
C ASN A 88 27.28 -3.93 -3.65
N MET A 89 26.85 -4.40 -4.83
CA MET A 89 25.95 -3.61 -5.65
C MET A 89 24.61 -3.53 -4.90
N ALA A 90 24.59 -2.71 -3.86
CA ALA A 90 23.38 -2.05 -3.41
C ALA A 90 22.96 -1.20 -4.60
N ALA A 91 22.00 -1.73 -5.39
CA ALA A 91 21.53 -1.12 -6.61
C ALA A 91 21.21 0.35 -6.33
N LEU A 92 21.89 1.25 -7.06
CA LEU A 92 21.64 2.67 -6.93
C LEU A 92 20.15 2.91 -7.23
N PRO A 93 19.46 3.79 -6.48
CA PRO A 93 18.06 4.10 -6.74
C PRO A 93 17.96 4.69 -8.15
N LEU A 94 17.46 3.88 -9.09
CA LEU A 94 17.46 4.19 -10.51
C LEU A 94 16.64 5.47 -10.78
N ALA A 95 17.33 6.54 -11.19
CA ALA A 95 16.69 7.80 -11.54
C ALA A 95 15.88 7.62 -12.83
N THR A 96 14.60 8.01 -12.83
CA THR A 96 13.70 7.74 -13.96
C THR A 96 14.15 8.45 -15.23
N ALA A 97 14.77 9.63 -15.13
CA ALA A 97 15.39 10.32 -16.26
C ALA A 97 16.51 9.49 -16.92
N GLU A 98 17.47 8.99 -16.13
CA GLU A 98 18.59 8.16 -16.61
C GLU A 98 18.09 6.82 -17.18
N VAL A 99 17.08 6.22 -16.54
CA VAL A 99 16.38 5.04 -17.07
C VAL A 99 15.76 5.32 -18.44
N CYS A 100 15.13 6.49 -18.64
CA CYS A 100 14.56 6.86 -19.93
C CYS A 100 15.62 7.07 -21.02
N ASP A 101 16.70 7.80 -20.71
CA ASP A 101 17.77 8.10 -21.67
C ASP A 101 18.52 6.82 -22.09
N ALA A 102 18.83 5.93 -21.15
CA ALA A 102 19.48 4.65 -21.44
C ALA A 102 18.56 3.68 -22.20
N ASN A 103 17.25 3.71 -21.94
CA ASN A 103 16.29 2.73 -22.46
C ASN A 103 15.31 3.32 -23.49
N ALA A 104 15.69 4.37 -24.21
CA ALA A 104 14.84 5.01 -25.23
C ALA A 104 14.25 4.02 -26.27
N HIS A 105 14.96 2.93 -26.57
CA HIS A 105 14.49 1.85 -27.44
C HIS A 105 13.29 1.07 -26.85
N LEU A 106 13.24 0.87 -25.53
CA LEU A 106 12.10 0.28 -24.82
C LEU A 106 10.91 1.26 -24.71
N ILE A 107 11.16 2.57 -24.78
CA ILE A 107 10.09 3.57 -24.89
C ILE A 107 9.47 3.50 -26.29
N MET A 108 10.30 3.41 -27.34
CA MET A 108 9.83 3.32 -28.73
C MET A 108 9.09 2.01 -29.06
N ASN A 109 9.41 0.90 -28.39
CA ASN A 109 8.67 -0.36 -28.56
C ASN A 109 7.47 -0.52 -27.58
N GLY A 110 7.32 0.38 -26.60
CA GLY A 110 6.23 0.42 -25.63
C GLY A 110 6.41 -0.49 -24.41
N GLU A 111 7.55 -1.15 -24.24
CA GLU A 111 7.83 -2.00 -23.07
C GLU A 111 8.22 -1.20 -21.83
N LEU A 112 8.78 0.01 -22.00
CA LEU A 112 8.95 1.04 -20.97
C LEU A 112 7.98 2.20 -21.21
N ARG A 113 7.20 2.58 -20.20
CA ARG A 113 6.09 3.54 -20.32
C ARG A 113 6.06 4.52 -19.14
N ALA A 114 6.16 5.82 -19.41
CA ALA A 114 5.89 6.84 -18.41
C ALA A 114 4.38 6.99 -18.14
N LEU A 115 4.00 7.34 -16.91
CA LEU A 115 2.65 7.82 -16.58
C LEU A 115 2.59 9.35 -16.76
N GLN A 116 1.38 9.86 -17.00
CA GLN A 116 1.17 11.32 -16.95
C GLN A 116 1.45 11.86 -15.54
N PRO A 117 2.02 13.08 -15.40
CA PRO A 117 2.42 13.67 -14.12
C PRO A 117 1.21 14.22 -13.33
N VAL A 118 0.30 13.32 -12.93
CA VAL A 118 -0.94 13.63 -12.20
C VAL A 118 -0.88 13.23 -10.72
N PHE A 119 0.26 12.70 -10.26
CA PHE A 119 0.45 12.19 -8.91
C PHE A 119 1.21 13.16 -8.02
N GLN A 120 0.63 13.44 -6.86
CA GLN A 120 1.33 14.05 -5.74
C GLN A 120 2.20 13.00 -5.01
N VAL A 121 3.31 13.47 -4.46
CA VAL A 121 4.25 12.67 -3.67
C VAL A 121 3.83 12.67 -2.21
N TYR A 122 3.72 11.49 -1.62
CA TYR A 122 3.46 11.27 -0.20
C TYR A 122 4.37 10.18 0.34
N GLY A 123 4.51 10.11 1.66
CA GLY A 123 5.45 9.21 2.32
C GLY A 123 6.88 9.76 2.30
N ARG A 124 7.69 9.31 3.26
CA ARG A 124 9.07 9.78 3.43
C ARG A 124 9.96 9.36 2.25
N ARG A 125 9.76 8.14 1.75
CA ARG A 125 10.59 7.55 0.71
C ARG A 125 10.25 8.12 -0.67
N GLN A 126 11.03 9.11 -1.09
CA GLN A 126 10.87 9.78 -2.38
C GLN A 126 11.10 8.83 -3.56
N VAL A 127 12.11 7.95 -3.48
CA VAL A 127 12.46 7.02 -4.58
C VAL A 127 12.20 5.57 -4.19
N PHE A 128 11.41 4.86 -5.00
CA PHE A 128 11.07 3.45 -4.81
C PHE A 128 10.84 2.73 -6.14
N ALA A 129 11.06 1.42 -6.13
CA ALA A 129 10.83 0.55 -7.27
C ALA A 129 10.46 -0.87 -6.80
N GLY A 130 9.85 -1.65 -7.68
CA GLY A 130 9.57 -3.08 -7.43
C GLY A 130 8.51 -3.68 -8.36
N PRO A 131 8.30 -5.00 -8.28
CA PRO A 131 7.27 -5.71 -9.04
C PRO A 131 5.87 -5.32 -8.58
N ILE A 132 4.96 -5.14 -9.54
CA ILE A 132 3.61 -4.60 -9.38
C ILE A 132 2.62 -5.68 -8.97
N VAL A 133 1.76 -5.33 -8.02
CA VAL A 133 0.48 -6.01 -7.77
C VAL A 133 -0.64 -5.05 -8.15
N THR A 134 -1.59 -5.48 -8.98
CA THR A 134 -2.73 -4.63 -9.37
C THR A 134 -3.99 -4.93 -8.57
N LEU A 135 -4.68 -3.86 -8.17
CA LEU A 135 -6.00 -3.90 -7.55
C LEU A 135 -6.89 -2.86 -8.22
N LYS A 136 -8.14 -3.21 -8.52
CA LYS A 136 -9.14 -2.29 -9.06
C LYS A 136 -10.33 -2.23 -8.11
N VAL A 137 -10.69 -1.05 -7.66
CA VAL A 137 -11.78 -0.75 -6.73
C VAL A 137 -12.51 0.51 -7.16
N TYR A 138 -13.73 0.73 -6.64
CA TYR A 138 -14.41 2.01 -6.80
C TYR A 138 -14.98 2.47 -5.47
N GLU A 139 -14.34 3.50 -4.90
CA GLU A 139 -14.75 4.12 -3.63
C GLU A 139 -14.91 3.13 -2.46
N ASP A 140 -14.08 2.09 -2.42
CA ASP A 140 -14.01 1.06 -1.38
C ASP A 140 -12.53 0.86 -0.94
N ASN A 141 -12.30 0.50 0.32
CA ASN A 141 -10.94 0.29 0.85
C ASN A 141 -10.71 -1.04 1.57
N VAL A 142 -11.64 -1.99 1.52
CA VAL A 142 -11.49 -3.29 2.20
C VAL A 142 -10.37 -4.11 1.56
N LEU A 143 -10.40 -4.27 0.23
CA LEU A 143 -9.37 -5.01 -0.52
C LEU A 143 -8.01 -4.29 -0.52
N VAL A 144 -8.03 -2.95 -0.46
CA VAL A 144 -6.80 -2.14 -0.33
C VAL A 144 -6.08 -2.48 0.98
N ARG A 145 -6.81 -2.48 2.10
CA ARG A 145 -6.25 -2.86 3.40
C ARG A 145 -5.79 -4.31 3.43
N GLU A 146 -6.58 -5.23 2.87
CA GLU A 146 -6.27 -6.66 2.84
C GLU A 146 -4.89 -6.93 2.19
N PHE A 147 -4.60 -6.32 1.04
CA PHE A 147 -3.27 -6.43 0.41
C PHE A 147 -2.15 -5.84 1.28
N LEU A 148 -2.38 -4.69 1.93
CA LEU A 148 -1.35 -4.08 2.78
C LEU A 148 -1.13 -4.83 4.11
N GLU A 149 -2.07 -5.67 4.52
CA GLU A 149 -1.94 -6.65 5.60
C GLU A 149 -1.12 -7.89 5.17
N GLU A 150 -0.97 -8.18 3.87
CA GLU A 150 -0.01 -9.16 3.34
C GLU A 150 1.46 -8.68 3.41
N LYS A 151 2.42 -9.62 3.31
CA LYS A 151 3.84 -9.29 3.13
C LYS A 151 4.10 -8.70 1.74
N GLY A 152 4.70 -7.51 1.73
CA GLY A 152 5.03 -6.79 0.51
C GLY A 152 6.17 -7.44 -0.27
N GLN A 153 7.23 -7.89 0.39
CA GLN A 153 8.41 -8.50 -0.25
C GLN A 153 9.06 -7.59 -1.33
N GLY A 154 9.03 -6.27 -1.14
CA GLY A 154 9.48 -5.30 -2.12
C GLY A 154 8.51 -5.04 -3.28
N ARG A 155 7.32 -5.66 -3.30
CA ARG A 155 6.26 -5.35 -4.27
C ARG A 155 5.77 -3.90 -4.11
N VAL A 156 5.19 -3.38 -5.19
CA VAL A 156 4.46 -2.11 -5.24
C VAL A 156 2.98 -2.38 -5.48
N LEU A 157 2.09 -1.85 -4.63
CA LEU A 157 0.64 -1.97 -4.85
C LEU A 157 0.15 -0.84 -5.77
N VAL A 158 -0.41 -1.19 -6.92
CA VAL A 158 -1.00 -0.25 -7.87
C VAL A 158 -2.53 -0.38 -7.82
N VAL A 159 -3.18 0.63 -7.24
CA VAL A 159 -4.62 0.67 -7.01
C VAL A 159 -5.30 1.58 -8.04
N ASP A 160 -6.10 1.01 -8.92
CA ASP A 160 -7.09 1.76 -9.69
C ASP A 160 -8.32 2.04 -8.84
N GLY A 161 -8.49 3.29 -8.39
CA GLY A 161 -9.67 3.77 -7.69
C GLY A 161 -10.73 4.41 -8.61
N GLY A 162 -10.58 4.28 -9.93
CA GLY A 162 -11.41 4.96 -10.93
C GLY A 162 -11.21 6.49 -10.96
N GLY A 163 -10.10 6.99 -10.41
CA GLY A 163 -9.79 8.42 -10.36
C GLY A 163 -10.69 9.26 -9.43
N SER A 164 -11.48 8.64 -8.55
CA SER A 164 -12.43 9.41 -7.72
C SER A 164 -11.72 10.32 -6.73
N LEU A 165 -12.12 11.60 -6.75
CA LEU A 165 -11.69 12.61 -5.79
C LEU A 165 -12.70 12.79 -4.62
N ARG A 166 -13.81 12.04 -4.61
CA ARG A 166 -14.92 12.22 -3.64
C ARG A 166 -14.68 11.59 -2.28
N CYS A 167 -13.79 10.62 -2.19
CA CYS A 167 -13.43 9.94 -0.94
C CYS A 167 -12.02 9.35 -1.03
N ALA A 168 -11.42 9.12 0.14
CA ALA A 168 -10.10 8.51 0.26
C ALA A 168 -10.20 6.99 0.40
N ILE A 169 -9.53 6.27 -0.50
CA ILE A 169 -9.43 4.79 -0.49
C ILE A 169 -8.18 4.28 0.24
N LEU A 170 -7.26 5.16 0.62
CA LEU A 170 -6.10 4.88 1.47
C LEU A 170 -6.02 5.90 2.61
N GLY A 171 -5.46 5.50 3.76
CA GLY A 171 -5.22 6.35 4.92
C GLY A 171 -4.00 5.86 5.71
N GLY A 172 -3.65 6.56 6.79
CA GLY A 172 -2.39 6.35 7.51
C GLY A 172 -2.16 4.93 8.01
N ASN A 173 -3.10 4.36 8.78
CA ASN A 173 -2.90 3.06 9.44
C ASN A 173 -2.57 1.92 8.46
N PRO A 174 -3.27 1.74 7.31
CA PRO A 174 -2.88 0.78 6.27
C PRO A 174 -1.50 1.03 5.66
N VAL A 175 -1.06 2.28 5.51
CA VAL A 175 0.29 2.61 5.02
C VAL A 175 1.35 2.25 6.07
N GLN A 176 1.07 2.49 7.35
CA GLN A 176 1.94 2.07 8.44
C GLN A 176 2.04 0.54 8.55
N GLN A 177 0.95 -0.20 8.29
CA GLN A 177 0.96 -1.66 8.13
C GLN A 177 1.82 -2.07 6.92
N ALA A 178 1.65 -1.42 5.76
CA ALA A 178 2.40 -1.71 4.53
C ALA A 178 3.93 -1.58 4.72
N GLN A 179 4.37 -0.51 5.37
CA GLN A 179 5.79 -0.30 5.75
C GLN A 179 6.30 -1.50 6.57
N ASN A 180 5.57 -1.87 7.62
CA ASN A 180 5.96 -2.95 8.54
C ASN A 180 5.88 -4.35 7.90
N ASN A 181 5.17 -4.46 6.78
CA ASN A 181 5.08 -5.65 5.94
C ASN A 181 6.08 -5.67 4.78
N GLY A 182 6.91 -4.64 4.61
CA GLY A 182 7.96 -4.59 3.59
C GLY A 182 7.43 -4.37 2.16
N TRP A 183 6.39 -3.56 1.99
CA TRP A 183 6.01 -3.02 0.68
C TRP A 183 6.98 -1.90 0.27
N ALA A 184 7.40 -1.85 -1.00
CA ALA A 184 8.30 -0.80 -1.49
C ALA A 184 7.56 0.54 -1.68
N GLY A 185 6.30 0.46 -2.12
CA GLY A 185 5.43 1.62 -2.26
C GLY A 185 3.99 1.30 -2.68
N ILE A 186 3.19 2.35 -2.78
CA ILE A 186 1.76 2.29 -3.12
C ILE A 186 1.42 3.43 -4.10
N VAL A 187 0.78 3.11 -5.22
CA VAL A 187 0.32 4.09 -6.23
C VAL A 187 -1.20 4.01 -6.35
N VAL A 188 -1.89 5.15 -6.24
CA VAL A 188 -3.35 5.22 -6.08
C VAL A 188 -3.98 6.16 -7.12
N ASN A 189 -4.77 5.62 -8.03
CA ASN A 189 -5.62 6.39 -8.95
C ASN A 189 -6.89 6.88 -8.23
N GLY A 190 -6.72 7.79 -7.27
CA GLY A 190 -7.77 8.34 -6.41
C GLY A 190 -7.19 9.16 -5.26
N CYS A 191 -8.02 9.50 -4.27
CA CYS A 191 -7.61 10.25 -3.10
C CYS A 191 -7.12 9.38 -1.92
N ILE A 192 -6.31 9.99 -1.05
CA ILE A 192 -5.83 9.44 0.22
C ILE A 192 -6.19 10.33 1.42
N ARG A 193 -5.90 9.87 2.65
CA ARG A 193 -6.22 10.57 3.91
C ARG A 193 -5.05 10.49 4.89
N ASP A 194 -5.09 11.31 5.94
CA ASP A 194 -4.15 11.26 7.07
C ASP A 194 -2.69 11.47 6.59
N VAL A 195 -2.51 12.49 5.74
CA VAL A 195 -1.27 12.78 4.99
C VAL A 195 -0.05 12.92 5.90
N ASP A 196 -0.18 13.52 7.08
CA ASP A 196 0.93 13.69 8.02
C ASP A 196 1.41 12.34 8.60
N GLU A 197 0.50 11.40 8.84
CA GLU A 197 0.81 10.02 9.27
C GLU A 197 1.49 9.24 8.14
N ILE A 198 0.99 9.39 6.91
CA ILE A 198 1.59 8.80 5.70
C ILE A 198 3.00 9.34 5.47
N ASN A 199 3.21 10.67 5.55
CA ASN A 199 4.52 11.31 5.40
C ASN A 199 5.49 10.93 6.54
N GLY A 200 4.97 10.53 7.71
CA GLY A 200 5.74 9.91 8.78
C GLY A 200 6.31 8.52 8.42
N CYS A 201 5.72 7.79 7.47
CA CYS A 201 6.11 6.43 7.12
C CYS A 201 7.26 6.36 6.09
N ASP A 202 8.18 5.42 6.28
CA ASP A 202 9.32 5.15 5.38
C ASP A 202 8.94 4.20 4.22
N ILE A 203 7.93 4.61 3.46
CA ILE A 203 7.39 3.92 2.29
C ILE A 203 7.01 4.95 1.22
N GLY A 204 7.15 4.60 -0.06
CA GLY A 204 6.82 5.52 -1.15
C GLY A 204 5.33 5.51 -1.44
N VAL A 205 4.67 6.67 -1.46
CA VAL A 205 3.25 6.77 -1.83
C VAL A 205 3.07 7.79 -2.96
N ARG A 206 2.17 7.47 -3.89
CA ARG A 206 1.74 8.35 -4.99
C ARG A 206 0.23 8.31 -5.09
N ALA A 207 -0.42 9.48 -5.13
CA ALA A 207 -1.86 9.57 -5.30
C ALA A 207 -2.28 10.88 -5.98
N LEU A 208 -3.52 10.96 -6.47
CA LEU A 208 -3.98 12.15 -7.19
C LEU A 208 -4.13 13.37 -6.26
N ASN A 209 -4.69 13.16 -5.07
CA ASN A 209 -4.88 14.19 -4.05
C ASN A 209 -5.16 13.60 -2.67
N SER A 210 -5.37 14.46 -1.68
CA SER A 210 -5.93 14.12 -0.37
C SER A 210 -7.42 14.48 -0.26
N HIS A 211 -8.19 13.72 0.53
CA HIS A 211 -9.59 14.01 0.81
C HIS A 211 -10.03 13.47 2.19
N PRO A 212 -10.72 14.26 3.05
CA PRO A 212 -10.99 13.86 4.44
C PRO A 212 -12.09 12.79 4.60
N MET A 213 -12.97 12.63 3.61
CA MET A 213 -14.07 11.65 3.64
C MET A 213 -13.56 10.24 3.35
N LYS A 214 -13.90 9.28 4.22
CA LYS A 214 -13.59 7.84 4.05
C LYS A 214 -14.35 7.20 2.89
N ALA A 215 -13.73 6.23 2.23
CA ALA A 215 -14.38 5.29 1.32
C ALA A 215 -15.41 4.36 2.00
N ASN A 216 -16.17 3.64 1.17
CA ASN A 216 -17.08 2.56 1.58
C ASN A 216 -16.29 1.33 2.09
N LYS A 217 -17.03 0.41 2.74
CA LYS A 217 -16.51 -0.86 3.24
C LYS A 217 -17.42 -2.05 2.88
N LYS A 218 -17.59 -2.27 1.58
CA LYS A 218 -18.41 -3.36 0.99
C LYS A 218 -17.56 -4.54 0.52
N GLY A 219 -16.24 -4.38 0.30
CA GLY A 219 -15.39 -5.47 -0.20
C GLY A 219 -15.46 -5.71 -1.70
N ILE A 220 -15.87 -4.68 -2.47
CA ILE A 220 -16.10 -4.81 -3.92
C ILE A 220 -14.86 -4.33 -4.70
N GLY A 221 -14.33 -5.19 -5.56
CA GLY A 221 -13.24 -4.89 -6.48
C GLY A 221 -12.71 -6.15 -7.17
N GLU A 222 -11.67 -5.97 -7.99
CA GLU A 222 -11.03 -7.00 -8.80
C GLU A 222 -9.53 -7.03 -8.46
N LYS A 223 -9.00 -8.21 -8.08
CA LYS A 223 -7.58 -8.42 -7.76
C LYS A 223 -6.81 -8.93 -8.99
N HIS A 224 -5.55 -8.53 -9.16
CA HIS A 224 -4.64 -8.99 -10.22
C HIS A 224 -5.15 -8.77 -11.66
N VAL A 225 -6.08 -7.82 -11.86
CA VAL A 225 -6.58 -7.45 -13.19
C VAL A 225 -5.74 -6.34 -13.81
N PRO A 226 -5.57 -6.30 -15.14
CA PRO A 226 -4.94 -5.16 -15.79
C PRO A 226 -5.74 -3.87 -15.57
N VAL A 227 -5.05 -2.80 -15.21
CA VAL A 227 -5.63 -1.48 -14.94
C VAL A 227 -5.13 -0.43 -15.94
N THR A 228 -5.88 0.65 -16.13
CA THR A 228 -5.47 1.77 -16.99
C THR A 228 -5.50 3.06 -16.17
N ILE A 229 -4.32 3.58 -15.86
CA ILE A 229 -4.09 4.68 -14.92
C ILE A 229 -3.24 5.75 -15.62
N ALA A 230 -3.65 7.03 -15.52
CA ALA A 230 -2.89 8.17 -16.07
C ALA A 230 -2.48 8.00 -17.56
N GLY A 231 -3.37 7.39 -18.36
CA GLY A 231 -3.17 7.08 -19.78
C GLY A 231 -2.47 5.74 -20.07
N THR A 232 -1.80 5.14 -19.08
CA THR A 232 -0.96 3.95 -19.25
C THR A 232 -1.66 2.70 -18.74
N ARG A 233 -1.62 1.61 -19.53
CA ARG A 233 -2.06 0.29 -19.11
C ARG A 233 -0.96 -0.43 -18.33
N ILE A 234 -1.33 -1.05 -17.21
CA ILE A 234 -0.45 -1.69 -16.24
C ILE A 234 -1.00 -3.11 -15.94
N CYS A 235 -0.13 -4.11 -15.97
CA CYS A 235 -0.42 -5.48 -15.56
C CYS A 235 0.20 -5.82 -14.20
N ASP A 236 -0.38 -6.83 -13.54
CA ASP A 236 0.25 -7.54 -12.43
C ASP A 236 1.56 -8.21 -12.91
N GLY A 237 2.61 -8.19 -12.08
CA GLY A 237 3.93 -8.74 -12.42
C GLY A 237 4.83 -7.86 -13.31
N GLU A 238 4.34 -6.73 -13.83
CA GLU A 238 5.21 -5.69 -14.42
C GLU A 238 6.03 -4.97 -13.33
N TRP A 239 6.96 -4.09 -13.69
CA TRP A 239 7.83 -3.37 -12.75
C TRP A 239 7.54 -1.88 -12.73
N LEU A 240 7.53 -1.29 -11.53
CA LEU A 240 7.36 0.14 -11.33
C LEU A 240 8.66 0.76 -10.83
N TYR A 241 8.98 1.95 -11.35
CA TYR A 241 10.06 2.82 -10.87
C TYR A 241 9.49 4.23 -10.65
N ALA A 242 9.70 4.83 -9.49
CA ALA A 242 9.15 6.15 -9.15
C ALA A 242 10.10 6.98 -8.29
N ASP A 243 10.22 8.25 -8.63
CA ASP A 243 11.05 9.26 -7.96
C ASP A 243 10.29 10.60 -7.91
N THR A 244 11.01 11.72 -7.79
CA THR A 244 10.43 13.08 -7.80
C THR A 244 9.95 13.55 -9.16
N ASP A 245 10.45 12.95 -10.25
CA ASP A 245 10.31 13.44 -11.60
C ASP A 245 9.14 12.72 -12.30
N GLY A 246 8.94 11.43 -12.00
CA GLY A 246 7.81 10.69 -12.52
C GLY A 246 7.59 9.28 -11.98
N ILE A 247 6.81 8.52 -12.75
CA ILE A 247 6.56 7.08 -12.55
C ILE A 247 6.72 6.40 -13.91
N LEU A 248 7.57 5.38 -13.97
CA LEU A 248 7.76 4.51 -15.13
C LEU A 248 7.21 3.11 -14.82
N ILE A 249 6.67 2.47 -15.85
CA ILE A 249 6.27 1.07 -15.86
C ILE A 249 7.10 0.35 -16.91
N SER A 250 7.83 -0.68 -16.50
CA SER A 250 8.57 -1.58 -17.39
C SER A 250 7.89 -2.94 -17.43
N ARG A 251 7.91 -3.60 -18.60
CA ARG A 251 7.43 -4.97 -18.76
C ARG A 251 8.24 -5.99 -17.94
N THR A 252 9.51 -5.69 -17.68
CA THR A 252 10.47 -6.55 -16.94
C THR A 252 11.28 -5.71 -15.96
N GLU A 253 11.99 -6.36 -15.05
CA GLU A 253 13.04 -5.69 -14.27
C GLU A 253 14.07 -5.06 -15.23
N LEU A 254 14.44 -3.82 -14.94
CA LEU A 254 15.51 -3.08 -15.62
C LEU A 254 16.77 -3.10 -14.74
N THR A 255 17.87 -3.57 -15.33
CA THR A 255 19.23 -3.38 -14.82
C THR A 255 19.89 -2.26 -15.62
N VAL A 256 20.56 -1.33 -14.94
CA VAL A 256 21.25 -0.16 -15.50
C VAL A 256 22.65 -0.08 -14.91
#